data_AF-A0A7X0ASQ6-F1
#
_entry.id   AF-A0A7X0ASQ6-F1
#
_cell.length_a   1.000
_cell.length_b   1.000
_cell.length_c   1.000
_cell.angle_alpha   90.00
_cell.angle_beta   90.00
_cell.angle_gamma   90.00
#
_symmetry.space_group_name_H-M   'P 1'
#
loop_
_entity.id
_entity.type
_entity.pdbx_description
1 polymer ?
#
loop_
_entity_poly.entity_id
_entity_poly.type
_entity_poly.pdbx_seq_one_letter_code
_entity_poly.pdbx_strand_id
1 'polypeptide(L)' 'MVAVVSGNGLGLDNSSLRQLGQGLGGQAAIGQGNVAPVVNTATGNLVLESQDEGLIFDGLSLDVLRTYNSQGQLSGSAG' A
#
# COMPACT_ATOMS: atom_id res chain seq x y z
N MET A 1 12.62 -5.52 0.69
CA MET A 1 12.60 -4.63 1.87
C MET A 1 11.14 -4.34 2.24
N VAL A 2 10.84 -4.17 3.53
CA VAL A 2 9.51 -3.79 4.04
C VAL A 2 9.60 -2.37 4.58
N ALA A 3 8.63 -1.52 4.26
CA ALA A 3 8.54 -0.20 4.87
C ALA A 3 7.86 -0.30 6.24
N VAL A 4 8.45 0.33 7.24
CA VAL A 4 7.95 0.32 8.61
C VAL A 4 7.44 1.71 8.94
N VAL A 5 6.20 1.79 9.39
CA VAL A 5 5.51 3.04 9.70
C VAL A 5 4.89 2.99 11.08
N SER A 6 4.50 4.15 11.59
CA SER A 6 3.73 4.27 12.82
C SER A 6 2.61 5.29 12.61
N GLY A 7 1.42 5.01 13.13
CA GLY A 7 0.24 5.86 13.00
C GLY A 7 -1.03 5.12 13.43
N ASN A 8 -2.18 5.80 13.41
CA ASN A 8 -3.47 5.21 13.83
C ASN A 8 -4.41 4.91 12.65
N GLY A 9 -3.97 5.13 11.41
CA GLY A 9 -4.76 4.88 10.20
C GLY A 9 -4.81 3.41 9.79
N LEU A 10 -5.89 3.04 9.09
CA LEU A 10 -6.03 1.72 8.46
C LEU A 10 -5.21 1.61 7.17
N GLY A 11 -4.78 2.71 6.56
CA GLY A 11 -4.05 2.68 5.29
C GLY A 11 -2.68 3.33 5.40
N LEU A 12 -2.12 3.69 4.25
CA LEU A 12 -0.94 4.56 4.16
C LEU A 12 -1.29 5.98 4.65
N ASP A 13 -2.56 6.33 4.61
CA ASP A 13 -3.13 7.54 5.18
C ASP A 13 -3.00 7.63 6.70
N ASN A 14 -2.62 8.83 7.18
CA ASN A 14 -2.40 9.11 8.60
C ASN A 14 -1.29 8.24 9.25
N SER A 15 -0.27 7.91 8.44
CA SER A 15 0.95 7.24 8.87
C SER A 15 2.18 8.14 8.68
N SER A 16 3.28 7.82 9.38
CA SER A 16 4.56 8.50 9.20
C SER A 16 5.05 8.51 7.75
N LEU A 17 4.67 7.54 6.91
CA LEU A 17 5.03 7.51 5.49
C LEU A 17 4.42 8.67 4.70
N ARG A 18 3.17 9.05 4.96
CA ARG A 18 2.54 10.19 4.28
C ARG A 18 3.01 11.54 4.83
N GLN A 19 3.37 11.60 6.11
CA GLN A 19 3.76 12.85 6.76
C GLN A 19 5.25 13.19 6.56
N LEU A 20 6.11 12.18 6.47
CA LEU A 20 7.56 12.32 6.32
C LEU A 20 8.08 11.90 4.94
N GLY A 21 7.22 11.30 4.11
CA GLY A 21 7.60 10.75 2.82
C GLY A 21 8.46 9.49 2.91
N GLN A 22 8.83 8.94 1.75
CA GLN A 22 9.71 7.76 1.63
C GLN A 22 11.18 8.04 2.01
N GLY A 23 11.49 9.23 2.55
CA GLY A 23 12.87 9.67 2.80
C GLY A 23 13.59 8.98 3.95
N LEU A 24 12.86 8.27 4.83
CA LEU A 24 13.42 7.58 6.01
C LEU A 24 13.17 6.06 6.00
N GLY A 25 12.23 5.58 5.18
CA GLY A 25 11.94 4.16 5.00
C GLY A 25 12.12 3.81 3.52
N GLY A 26 13.17 3.06 3.20
CA GLY A 26 13.48 2.67 1.82
C GLY A 26 12.30 1.98 1.11
N GLN A 27 12.32 2.02 -0.22
CA GLN A 27 11.23 1.51 -1.03
C GLN A 27 10.94 0.04 -0.71
N ALA A 28 9.70 -0.22 -0.29
CA ALA A 28 9.26 -1.56 0.00
C ALA A 28 9.09 -2.32 -1.32
N ALA A 29 9.83 -3.40 -1.47
CA ALA A 29 9.78 -4.27 -2.65
C ALA A 29 10.16 -5.68 -2.22
N ILE A 30 9.31 -6.67 -2.50
CA ILE A 30 9.64 -8.09 -2.33
C ILE A 30 9.47 -8.82 -3.65
N GLY A 31 10.54 -9.49 -4.10
CA GLY A 31 10.51 -10.46 -5.19
C GLY A 31 10.27 -9.87 -6.59
N GLN A 32 9.98 -10.75 -7.55
CA GLN A 32 9.70 -10.40 -8.96
C GLN A 32 8.30 -9.80 -9.17
N GLY A 33 7.42 -9.83 -8.15
CA GLY A 33 6.02 -9.43 -8.25
C GLY A 33 5.73 -7.96 -7.91
N ASN A 34 6.76 -7.11 -7.77
CA ASN A 34 6.61 -5.67 -7.45
C ASN A 34 5.64 -5.38 -6.29
N VAL A 35 5.65 -6.23 -5.25
CA VAL A 35 4.79 -6.02 -4.08
C VAL A 35 5.49 -5.09 -3.10
N ALA A 36 4.79 -4.03 -2.70
CA ALA A 36 5.24 -3.04 -1.73
C ALA A 36 4.59 -3.27 -0.35
N PRO A 37 5.26 -4.00 0.56
CA PRO A 37 4.74 -4.24 1.91
C PRO A 37 5.02 -3.08 2.88
N VAL A 38 4.00 -2.68 3.62
CA VAL A 38 4.07 -1.67 4.68
C VAL A 38 3.50 -2.25 5.96
N VAL A 39 4.27 -2.20 7.06
CA VAL A 39 3.81 -2.60 8.40
C VAL A 39 3.71 -1.40 9.32
N ASN A 40 2.56 -1.23 9.97
CA ASN A 40 2.35 -0.23 11.00
C ASN A 40 2.65 -0.83 12.38
N THR A 41 3.72 -0.38 13.03
CA THR A 41 4.14 -0.91 14.34
C THR A 41 3.26 -0.44 15.49
N ALA A 42 2.47 0.62 15.31
CA ALA A 42 1.56 1.09 16.35
C ALA A 42 0.28 0.23 16.45
N THR A 43 -0.21 -0.28 15.31
CA THR A 43 -1.47 -1.03 15.25
C THR A 43 -1.31 -2.50 14.86
N GLY A 44 -0.11 -2.91 14.44
CA GLY A 44 0.15 -4.24 13.87
C GLY A 44 -0.45 -4.43 12.47
N ASN A 45 -0.95 -3.38 11.82
CA ASN A 45 -1.54 -3.49 10.49
C ASN A 45 -0.49 -3.74 9.40
N LEU A 46 -0.72 -4.75 8.57
CA LEU A 46 0.02 -5.00 7.33
C LEU A 46 -0.81 -4.57 6.12
N VAL A 47 -0.23 -3.70 5.30
CA VAL A 47 -0.75 -3.29 4.00
C VAL A 47 0.19 -3.79 2.90
N LEU A 48 -0.37 -4.46 1.89
CA LEU A 48 0.36 -4.92 0.71
C LEU A 48 -0.24 -4.25 -0.51
N GLU A 49 0.60 -3.65 -1.35
CA GLU A 49 0.19 -3.11 -2.63
C GLU A 49 0.93 -3.84 -3.76
N SER A 50 0.20 -4.22 -4.81
CA SER A 50 0.72 -4.87 -5.99
C SER A 50 0.15 -4.20 -7.23
N GLN A 51 1.00 -3.94 -8.23
CA GLN A 51 0.54 -3.55 -9.57
C GLN A 51 0.39 -4.82 -10.40
N ASP A 52 -0.82 -5.07 -10.89
CA ASP A 52 -1.10 -6.26 -11.69
C ASP A 52 -0.82 -6.02 -13.17
N GLU A 53 -1.42 -4.96 -13.70
CA GLU A 53 -1.47 -4.68 -15.13
C GLU A 53 -1.34 -3.18 -15.39
N GLY A 54 -0.57 -2.82 -16.41
CA GLY A 54 -0.56 -1.48 -16.99
C GLY A 54 -1.38 -1.49 -18.26
N LEU A 55 -2.45 -0.70 -18.30
CA LEU A 55 -3.32 -0.52 -19.46
C LEU A 55 -2.93 0.78 -20.17
N ILE A 56 -2.97 0.79 -21.51
CA ILE A 56 -2.84 2.01 -22.30
C ILE A 56 -4.17 2.24 -23.02
N PHE A 57 -4.79 3.37 -22.76
CA PHE A 57 -6.04 3.79 -23.39
C PHE A 57 -5.88 5.19 -23.99
N ASP A 58 -5.90 5.31 -25.31
CA ASP A 58 -5.76 6.60 -26.02
C ASP A 58 -4.50 7.40 -25.60
N GLY A 59 -3.39 6.70 -25.36
CA GLY A 59 -2.14 7.31 -24.88
C GLY A 59 -2.08 7.60 -23.37
N LEU A 60 -3.16 7.36 -22.62
CA LEU A 60 -3.17 7.39 -21.16
C LEU A 60 -2.74 6.03 -20.60
N SER A 61 -1.70 6.03 -19.76
CA SER A 61 -1.33 4.86 -18.96
C SER A 61 -2.18 4.79 -17.69
N LEU A 62 -2.79 3.63 -17.44
CA LEU A 62 -3.57 3.33 -16.25
C LEU A 62 -2.97 2.11 -15.57
N ASP A 63 -2.72 2.21 -14.27
CA ASP A 63 -2.21 1.09 -13.48
C ASP A 63 -3.34 0.45 -12.68
N VAL A 64 -3.44 -0.88 -12.77
CA VAL A 64 -4.35 -1.67 -11.93
C VAL A 64 -3.62 -2.06 -10.66
N LEU A 65 -3.99 -1.43 -9.54
CA LEU A 65 -3.43 -1.72 -8.23
C LEU A 65 -4.38 -2.60 -7.42
N ARG A 66 -3.83 -3.63 -6.79
CA ARG A 66 -4.48 -4.40 -5.72
C ARG A 66 -3.86 -4.05 -4.39
N THR A 67 -4.69 -3.66 -3.43
CA THR A 67 -4.27 -3.39 -2.06
C THR A 67 -4.94 -4.38 -1.10
N TYR A 68 -4.14 -5.11 -0.34
CA TYR A 68 -4.60 -5.94 0.78
C TYR A 68 -4.29 -5.23 2.09
N ASN A 69 -5.25 -5.24 3.01
CA ASN A 69 -5.14 -4.58 4.30
C ASN A 69 -5.62 -5.55 5.38
N SER A 70 -4.71 -5.95 6.28
CA SER A 70 -5.00 -6.96 7.30
C SER A 70 -6.07 -6.51 8.31
N GLN A 71 -6.27 -5.20 8.46
CA GLN A 71 -7.32 -4.60 9.29
C GLN A 71 -8.41 -3.92 8.46
N GLY A 72 -8.42 -4.16 7.13
CA GLY A 72 -9.41 -3.61 6.23
C GLY A 72 -10.79 -4.17 6.57
N GLN A 73 -11.76 -3.28 6.78
CA GLN A 73 -13.18 -3.66 6.78
C GLN A 73 -13.68 -3.66 5.34
N LEU A 74 -14.41 -4.69 4.94
CA LEU A 74 -15.04 -4.75 3.62
C LEU A 74 -16.03 -3.59 3.51
N SER A 75 -15.68 -2.52 2.79
CA SER A 75 -16.62 -1.45 2.46
C SER A 75 -17.26 -1.78 1.13
N GLY A 76 -18.43 -2.41 1.21
CA GLY A 76 -19.29 -2.69 0.06
C GLY A 76 -20.60 -3.23 0.56
N SER A 77 -21.71 -2.57 0.23
CA SER A 77 -23.02 -3.21 0.34
C SER A 77 -22.97 -4.48 -0.49
N ALA A 78 -23.06 -5.63 0.18
CA ALA A 78 -23.50 -6.84 -0.49
C ALA A 78 -24.87 -6.50 -1.08
N GLY A 79 -24.95 -6.48 -2.41
CA GLY A 79 -26.19 -6.26 -3.15
C GLY A 79 -27.21 -7.36 -2.87
#